data_AF-A0A947ER85-F1
#
_entry.id   AF-A0A947ER85-F1
#
_cell.length_a   1.000
_cell.length_b   1.000
_cell.length_c   1.000
_cell.angle_alpha   90.00
_cell.angle_beta   90.00
_cell.angle_gamma   90.00
#
_symmetry.space_group_name_H-M   'P 1'
#
loop_
_entity.id
_entity.type
_entity.pdbx_description
1 polymer ?
#
loop_
_entity_poly.entity_id
_entity_poly.type
_entity_poly.pdbx_seq_one_letter_code
_entity_poly.pdbx_strand_id
1 'polypeptide(L)'
;LVVYNDGSQETIYIPLRMMRGEKENPYGQVKRTVIADWPWAYPSYSFEIAQPISNIKAVVIDPSQLMADVGNNNNLWVAEQQ
;
A
#
# COMPACT_ATOMS: atom_id res chain seq x y z
N LEU A 1 -1.19 -2.15 2.48
CA LEU A 1 -1.71 -2.04 3.85
C LEU A 1 -0.57 -1.62 4.74
N VAL A 2 -0.76 -0.54 5.48
CA VAL A 2 0.18 -0.06 6.49
C VAL A 2 -0.45 -0.38 7.84
N VAL A 3 0.30 -1.06 8.69
CA VAL A 3 -0.09 -1.41 10.06
C VAL A 3 0.76 -0.58 11.00
N TYR A 4 0.14 0.15 11.91
CA TYR A 4 0.83 0.98 12.89
C TYR A 4 0.97 0.27 14.23
N ASN A 5 1.86 0.80 15.07
CA ASN A 5 2.12 0.25 16.40
C ASN A 5 0.92 0.39 17.37
N ASP A 6 0.05 1.38 17.15
CA ASP A 6 -1.20 1.58 17.91
C ASP A 6 -2.33 0.63 17.49
N GLY A 7 -2.09 -0.23 16.48
CA GLY A 7 -3.07 -1.17 15.94
C GLY A 7 -3.99 -0.58 14.87
N SER A 8 -3.91 0.74 14.62
CA SER A 8 -4.61 1.36 13.49
C SER A 8 -4.00 0.90 12.16
N GLN A 9 -4.80 0.99 11.10
CA GLN A 9 -4.44 0.52 9.77
C GLN A 9 -4.90 1.53 8.72
N GLU A 10 -4.11 1.65 7.66
CA GLU A 10 -4.54 2.35 6.45
C GLU A 10 -4.16 1.57 5.19
N THR A 11 -4.91 1.82 4.12
CA THR A 11 -4.55 1.35 2.79
C THR A 11 -4.17 2.52 1.92
N ILE A 12 -3.09 2.35 1.17
CA ILE A 12 -2.65 3.32 0.17
C ILE A 12 -2.97 2.73 -1.18
N TYR A 13 -3.72 3.47 -1.98
CA TYR A 13 -4.16 3.04 -3.29
C TYR A 13 -3.49 3.87 -4.37
N ILE A 14 -2.76 3.17 -5.24
CA ILE A 14 -2.07 3.72 -6.39
C ILE A 14 -2.88 3.29 -7.63
N PRO A 15 -3.76 4.15 -8.16
CA PRO A 15 -4.49 3.85 -9.37
C PRO A 15 -3.54 3.78 -10.58
N LEU A 16 -3.86 2.93 -11.56
CA LEU A 16 -3.19 2.97 -12.84
C LEU A 16 -3.82 4.06 -13.69
N ARG A 17 -3.00 4.91 -14.33
CA ARG A 17 -3.50 6.00 -15.19
C ARG A 17 -4.43 5.54 -16.32
N MET A 18 -4.31 4.27 -16.73
CA MET A 18 -5.17 3.67 -17.77
C MET A 18 -6.57 3.29 -17.27
N MET A 19 -6.76 3.21 -15.95
CA MET A 19 -8.08 2.97 -15.36
C MET A 19 -8.91 4.24 -15.53
N ARG A 20 -10.06 4.14 -16.22
CA ARG A 20 -11.02 5.24 -16.36
C ARG A 20 -11.86 5.40 -15.09
N GLY A 21 -11.19 5.65 -13.97
CA GLY A 21 -11.79 5.75 -12.64
C GLY A 21 -11.04 4.93 -11.59
N GLU A 22 -11.37 5.19 -10.33
CA GLU A 22 -10.75 4.56 -9.17
C GLU A 22 -11.60 3.39 -8.67
N LYS A 23 -10.96 2.31 -8.21
CA LYS A 23 -11.69 1.23 -7.54
C LYS A 23 -12.21 1.69 -6.18
N GLU A 24 -13.42 1.27 -5.84
CA GLU A 24 -13.95 1.43 -4.48
C GLU A 24 -13.05 0.73 -3.46
N ASN A 25 -13.12 1.21 -2.21
CA ASN A 25 -12.34 0.65 -1.11
C ASN A 25 -12.86 -0.75 -0.75
N PRO A 26 -12.08 -1.82 -0.95
CA PRO A 26 -12.52 -3.17 -0.56
C PRO A 26 -12.50 -3.38 0.96
N TYR A 27 -11.84 -2.51 1.73
CA TYR A 27 -11.73 -2.59 3.18
C TYR A 27 -12.57 -1.49 3.84
N GLY A 28 -13.88 -1.68 3.92
CA GLY A 28 -14.84 -0.64 4.33
C GLY A 28 -14.58 0.00 5.70
N GLN A 29 -13.86 -0.66 6.61
CA GLN A 29 -13.50 -0.14 7.94
C GLN A 29 -12.08 0.44 8.01
N VAL A 30 -11.27 0.25 6.98
CA VAL A 30 -9.88 0.72 6.92
C VAL A 30 -9.83 1.95 6.04
N LYS A 31 -9.28 3.05 6.55
CA LYS A 31 -9.11 4.28 5.76
C LYS A 31 -8.30 3.95 4.50
N ARG A 32 -8.77 4.45 3.35
CA ARG A 32 -8.03 4.41 2.09
C ARG A 32 -7.55 5.80 1.72
N THR A 33 -6.25 5.96 1.54
CA THR A 33 -5.61 7.14 0.98
C THR A 33 -5.33 6.87 -0.49
N VAL A 34 -5.97 7.62 -1.38
CA VAL A 34 -5.71 7.55 -2.83
C VAL A 34 -4.60 8.54 -3.16
N ILE A 35 -3.58 8.08 -3.90
CA ILE A 35 -2.46 8.91 -4.34
C ILE A 35 -2.42 9.00 -5.87
N ALA A 36 -1.48 9.78 -6.39
CA ALA A 36 -1.39 10.06 -7.83
C ALA A 36 -1.30 8.77 -8.68
N ASP A 37 -1.92 8.83 -9.85
CA ASP A 37 -1.91 7.73 -10.80
C ASP A 37 -0.48 7.34 -11.21
N TRP A 38 -0.22 6.03 -11.23
CA TRP A 38 1.03 5.47 -11.74
C TRP A 38 0.91 5.21 -13.25
N PRO A 39 1.72 5.89 -14.10
CA PRO A 39 1.77 5.59 -15.51
C PRO A 39 2.60 4.32 -15.76
N TRP A 40 2.06 3.37 -16.54
CA TRP A 40 2.66 2.05 -16.78
C TRP A 40 4.09 2.08 -17.35
N ALA A 41 4.46 3.17 -18.01
CA ALA A 41 5.78 3.34 -18.62
C ALA A 41 6.90 3.55 -17.58
N TYR A 42 6.56 3.90 -16.33
CA TYR A 42 7.54 4.09 -15.26
C TYR A 42 7.68 2.79 -14.45
N PRO A 43 8.88 2.18 -14.42
CA PRO A 43 9.08 0.91 -13.73
C PRO A 43 9.07 1.04 -12.20
N SER A 44 9.24 2.26 -11.68
CA SER A 44 9.26 2.56 -10.25
C SER A 44 8.28 3.70 -9.92
N TYR A 45 7.72 3.61 -8.72
CA TYR A 45 6.84 4.62 -8.14
C TYR A 45 7.23 4.82 -6.68
N SER A 46 7.39 6.08 -6.27
CA SER A 46 7.78 6.45 -4.91
C SER A 46 6.77 7.42 -4.32
N PHE A 47 6.46 7.26 -3.04
CA PHE A 47 5.63 8.18 -2.26
C PHE A 47 6.08 8.19 -0.81
N GLU A 48 5.61 9.18 -0.06
CA GLU A 48 5.89 9.32 1.36
C GLU A 48 4.64 8.98 2.19
N ILE A 49 4.85 8.30 3.31
CA ILE A 49 3.82 8.10 4.32
C ILE A 49 4.03 9.19 5.36
N ALA A 50 2.99 9.96 5.69
CA ALA A 50 3.05 11.05 6.67
C ALA A 50 3.10 10.54 8.13
N GLN A 51 3.92 9.53 8.39
CA GLN A 51 4.16 8.92 9.69
C GLN A 51 5.65 8.57 9.81
N PRO A 52 6.27 8.77 10.99
CA PRO A 52 7.62 8.28 11.26
C PRO A 52 7.71 6.77 11.04
N ILE A 53 8.82 6.28 10.50
CA ILE A 53 9.06 4.83 10.32
C ILE A 53 8.96 4.06 11.64
N SER A 54 9.31 4.71 12.76
CA SER A 54 9.20 4.16 14.12
C SER A 54 7.77 3.86 14.56
N ASN A 55 6.76 4.47 13.92
CA ASN A 55 5.34 4.23 14.21
C ASN A 55 4.76 3.10 13.35
N ILE A 56 5.47 2.68 12.30
CA ILE A 56 5.01 1.67 11.36
C ILE A 56 5.47 0.30 11.85
N LYS A 57 4.52 -0.60 12.06
CA LYS A 57 4.78 -1.98 12.45
C LYS A 57 5.11 -2.85 11.25
N ALA A 58 4.32 -2.72 10.19
CA ALA A 58 4.49 -3.50 8.97
C ALA A 58 3.88 -2.78 7.76
N VAL A 59 4.43 -3.05 6.59
CA VAL A 59 3.90 -2.63 5.30
C VAL A 59 3.74 -3.88 4.43
N VAL A 60 2.54 -4.04 3.87
CA VAL A 60 2.19 -5.16 3.00
C VAL A 60 1.70 -4.64 1.65
N ILE A 61 2.36 -5.06 0.58
CA ILE A 61 1.92 -4.88 -0.80
C ILE A 61 0.96 -6.03 -1.13
N ASP A 62 -0.16 -5.69 -1.78
CA ASP A 62 -1.22 -6.64 -2.13
C ASP A 62 -1.61 -7.64 -1.02
N PRO A 63 -2.20 -7.16 0.10
CA PRO A 63 -2.72 -8.05 1.14
C PRO A 63 -3.85 -8.98 0.67
N SER A 64 -4.48 -8.68 -0.47
CA SER A 64 -5.56 -9.50 -1.05
C SER A 64 -5.05 -10.69 -1.87
N GLN A 65 -3.79 -10.67 -2.29
CA GLN A 65 -3.18 -11.65 -3.20
C GLN A 65 -3.91 -11.76 -4.54
N LEU A 66 -4.52 -10.65 -4.99
CA LEU A 66 -5.24 -10.58 -6.27
C LEU A 66 -4.38 -9.96 -7.38
N MET A 67 -3.17 -9.51 -7.07
CA MET A 67 -2.20 -9.05 -8.06
C MET A 67 -1.65 -10.26 -8.82
N ALA A 68 -1.50 -10.14 -10.14
CA ALA A 68 -0.95 -11.17 -11.01
C ALA A 68 0.59 -11.34 -10.85
N ASP A 69 1.11 -11.02 -9.68
CA ASP A 69 2.51 -11.20 -9.33
C ASP A 69 2.70 -12.55 -8.64
N VAL A 70 3.55 -13.40 -9.22
CA VAL A 70 3.87 -14.73 -8.71
C VAL A 70 4.98 -14.71 -7.66
N GLY A 71 5.77 -13.62 -7.59
CA GLY A 71 6.95 -13.47 -6.75
C GLY A 71 6.70 -12.57 -5.55
N ASN A 72 5.84 -12.98 -4.62
CA ASN A 72 5.40 -12.15 -3.49
C ASN A 72 6.40 -12.08 -2.29
N ASN A 73 7.63 -12.56 -2.45
CA ASN A 73 8.60 -12.68 -1.35
C ASN A 73 9.10 -11.34 -0.80
N ASN A 74 8.97 -10.26 -1.57
CA ASN A 74 9.36 -8.90 -1.21
C ASN A 74 8.16 -7.98 -0.89
N ASN A 75 6.94 -8.53 -0.79
CA ASN A 75 5.73 -7.74 -0.54
C ASN A 75 5.52 -7.42 0.94
N LEU A 76 6.33 -7.98 1.84
CA LEU A 76 6.25 -7.75 3.28
C LEU A 76 7.51 -7.04 3.77
N TRP A 77 7.31 -5.89 4.38
CA TRP A 77 8.30 -5.23 5.23
C TRP A 77 7.77 -5.21 6.66
N VAL A 78 8.62 -5.55 7.63
CA VAL A 78 8.31 -5.52 9.07
C VAL A 78 9.38 -4.69 9.74
N ALA A 79 8.98 -3.81 10.66
CA ALA A 79 9.94 -3.06 11.46
C ALA A 79 10.80 -4.03 12.28
N GLU A 80 12.12 -3.85 12.23
CA GLU A 80 13.03 -4.57 13.10
C GLU A 80 12.69 -4.23 14.56
N GLN A 81 12.42 -5.27 15.36
CA GLN A 81 12.34 -5.10 16.82
C GLN A 81 13.76 -4.86 17.31
N GLN A 82 14.08 -3.60 17.64
CA GLN A 82 15.29 -3.27 18.40
C GLN A 82 15.22 -3.86 19.81
#